data_AF-A0AAV8G8V6-F1
#
_entry.id   AF-A0AAV8G8V6-F1
#
_cell.length_a   1.000
_cell.length_b   1.000
_cell.length_c   1.000
_cell.angle_alpha   90.00
_cell.angle_beta   90.00
_cell.angle_gamma   90.00
#
_symmetry.space_group_name_H-M   'P 1'
#
loop_
_entity.id
_entity.type
_entity.pdbx_description
1 polymer ?
#
loop_
_entity_poly.entity_id
_entity_poly.type
_entity_poly.pdbx_seq_one_letter_code
_entity_poly.pdbx_strand_id
1 'polypeptide(L)'
;MAISKQLHIEAIQTAIPSNVTQSGKSRRINLTNTTLTQDSLQSRFRMVFYYNKSSEEESAWTVAAWVKESMSVALADWPELAGRLRKDREGDGCWEIKINDAGVRLVQASVEMQLDEFLAAEDRAEKEAALANWSEIDGENPDFSALFYIQVTQFEGNGYAVGITFSLLLNDPLFLIQFLKSWTQTHMGMLADGSLSKNPMFHLGYFQRPSRPKHLKSIALDSFPCADATTTILFKAPEIQSDNRDSYRKLASTCIEEAVKSTRGNGMSKFSLIVNKSDGLEIESCDIGAHVKAESNEDVSGAVKPVKWQELGMEDFTLTKGNKPVYVSYRFMSLVDEPLIVMMQSDDQEKDGAEMFIGAAIPN
;
A
#
# COMPACT_ATOMS: atom_id res chain seq x y z
N MET A 1 -7.00 31.61 16.83
CA MET A 1 -6.63 30.28 16.31
C MET A 1 -7.60 29.92 15.21
N ALA A 2 -7.13 29.35 14.11
CA ALA A 2 -8.03 28.67 13.17
C ALA A 2 -8.56 27.38 13.83
N ILE A 3 -9.71 26.89 13.37
CA ILE A 3 -10.20 25.56 13.74
C ILE A 3 -9.53 24.58 12.77
N SER A 4 -8.82 23.58 13.30
CA SER A 4 -8.27 22.48 12.49
C SER A 4 -9.43 21.73 11.82
N LYS A 5 -9.35 21.56 10.49
CA LYS A 5 -10.35 20.81 9.72
C LYS A 5 -10.37 19.35 10.19
N GLN A 6 -11.54 18.73 10.29
CA GLN A 6 -11.68 17.35 10.74
C GLN A 6 -11.88 16.38 9.58
N LEU A 7 -11.35 15.17 9.75
CA LEU A 7 -11.73 13.98 9.01
C LEU A 7 -12.65 13.13 9.89
N HIS A 8 -13.82 12.79 9.38
CA HIS A 8 -14.85 12.02 10.06
C HIS A 8 -14.91 10.61 9.48
N ILE A 9 -14.70 9.59 10.31
CA ILE A 9 -14.90 8.19 9.94
C ILE A 9 -16.39 7.86 10.04
N GLU A 10 -17.05 7.60 8.92
CA GLU A 10 -18.50 7.38 8.83
C GLU A 10 -18.89 5.91 8.96
N ALA A 11 -18.09 5.01 8.38
CA ALA A 11 -18.26 3.56 8.51
C ALA A 11 -16.92 2.83 8.44
N ILE A 12 -16.85 1.68 9.12
CA ILE A 12 -15.75 0.72 9.03
C ILE A 12 -16.38 -0.65 8.74
N GLN A 13 -15.90 -1.31 7.70
CA GLN A 13 -16.42 -2.59 7.20
C GLN A 13 -15.28 -3.51 6.76
N THR A 14 -15.62 -4.72 6.35
CA THR A 14 -14.68 -5.68 5.77
C THR A 14 -15.27 -6.22 4.47
N ALA A 15 -14.44 -6.38 3.44
CA ALA A 15 -14.74 -7.22 2.29
C ALA A 15 -13.98 -8.55 2.45
N ILE A 16 -14.70 -9.65 2.34
CA ILE A 16 -14.16 -11.01 2.38
C ILE A 16 -14.28 -11.63 0.97
N PRO A 17 -13.48 -12.66 0.62
CA PRO A 17 -13.66 -13.42 -0.61
C PRO A 17 -15.11 -13.91 -0.77
N SER A 18 -15.66 -13.77 -1.97
CA SER A 18 -17.03 -14.22 -2.30
C SER A 18 -17.15 -15.75 -2.36
N ASN A 19 -16.04 -16.44 -2.61
CA ASN A 19 -15.88 -17.89 -2.49
C ASN A 19 -14.99 -18.22 -1.28
N VAL A 20 -15.33 -19.24 -0.51
CA VAL A 20 -14.51 -19.67 0.65
C VAL A 20 -13.18 -20.26 0.18
N THR A 21 -12.06 -19.76 0.68
CA THR A 21 -10.74 -20.26 0.32
C THR A 21 -10.46 -21.63 0.93
N GLN A 22 -9.72 -22.46 0.19
CA GLN A 22 -9.21 -23.73 0.70
C GLN A 22 -8.38 -23.52 1.98
N SER A 23 -8.88 -24.07 3.10
CA SER A 23 -8.23 -23.97 4.40
C SER A 23 -6.85 -24.64 4.43
N GLY A 24 -5.96 -24.10 5.26
CA GLY A 24 -4.60 -24.62 5.45
C GLY A 24 -3.52 -24.00 4.56
N LYS A 25 -3.88 -23.06 3.66
CA LYS A 25 -2.89 -22.28 2.90
C LYS A 25 -2.27 -21.17 3.75
N SER A 26 -0.95 -21.05 3.70
CA SER A 26 -0.21 -19.87 4.18
C SER A 26 1.03 -19.62 3.34
N ARG A 27 1.57 -18.40 3.42
CA ARG A 27 2.81 -17.97 2.76
C ARG A 27 3.85 -17.63 3.82
N ARG A 28 5.08 -18.13 3.71
CA ARG A 28 6.13 -17.92 4.71
C ARG A 28 6.82 -16.56 4.55
N ILE A 29 7.24 -15.98 5.68
CA ILE A 29 8.12 -14.82 5.75
C ILE A 29 9.45 -15.28 6.36
N ASN A 30 10.49 -15.30 5.53
CA ASN A 30 11.83 -15.76 5.84
C ASN A 30 12.68 -14.57 6.33
N LEU A 31 13.21 -14.65 7.54
CA LEU A 31 14.03 -13.58 8.13
C LEU A 31 15.52 -13.94 8.07
N THR A 32 16.35 -13.07 7.50
CA THR A 32 17.82 -13.24 7.46
C THR A 32 18.48 -12.09 8.23
N ASN A 33 19.40 -12.40 9.15
CA ASN A 33 20.14 -11.40 9.95
C ASN A 33 19.27 -10.37 10.72
N THR A 34 17.97 -10.63 10.88
CA THR A 34 16.98 -9.68 11.42
C THR A 34 15.86 -10.39 12.18
N THR A 35 15.10 -9.63 12.97
CA THR A 35 13.87 -10.08 13.65
C THR A 35 12.78 -9.03 13.51
N LEU A 36 11.52 -9.45 13.37
CA LEU A 36 10.41 -8.49 13.23
C LEU A 36 10.07 -7.82 14.57
N THR A 37 10.58 -6.60 14.75
CA THR A 37 10.20 -5.66 15.81
C THR A 37 8.84 -5.02 15.54
N GLN A 38 8.21 -4.44 16.57
CA GLN A 38 6.92 -3.74 16.45
C GLN A 38 6.92 -2.67 15.34
N ASP A 39 8.04 -1.97 15.14
CA ASP A 39 8.19 -0.92 14.14
C ASP A 39 8.34 -1.49 12.72
N SER A 40 9.12 -2.57 12.57
CA SER A 40 9.27 -3.28 11.30
C SER A 40 7.95 -3.87 10.79
N LEU A 41 7.04 -4.26 11.69
CA LEU A 41 5.69 -4.72 11.33
C LEU A 41 4.86 -3.62 10.66
N GLN A 42 5.16 -2.34 10.89
CA GLN A 42 4.42 -1.22 10.30
C GLN A 42 4.90 -0.84 8.88
N SER A 43 5.85 -1.60 8.32
CA SER A 43 6.34 -1.46 6.95
C SER A 43 5.19 -1.62 5.94
N ARG A 44 4.86 -0.54 5.23
CA ARG A 44 3.68 -0.47 4.37
C ARG A 44 3.87 0.47 3.18
N PHE A 45 3.14 0.20 2.11
CA PHE A 45 2.99 1.09 0.96
C PHE A 45 1.65 1.82 1.02
N ARG A 46 1.66 3.11 0.71
CA ARG A 46 0.48 3.98 0.61
C ARG A 46 0.32 4.45 -0.84
N MET A 47 -0.89 4.33 -1.37
CA MET A 47 -1.33 5.07 -2.55
C MET A 47 -2.56 5.91 -2.21
N VAL A 48 -2.69 7.10 -2.79
CA VAL A 48 -3.92 7.91 -2.69
C VAL A 48 -4.31 8.45 -4.05
N PHE A 49 -5.47 8.02 -4.53
CA PHE A 49 -6.07 8.45 -5.79
C PHE A 49 -7.07 9.58 -5.51
N TYR A 50 -6.96 10.68 -6.24
CA TYR A 50 -7.83 11.85 -6.05
C TYR A 50 -8.70 12.06 -7.29
N TYR A 51 -10.01 12.22 -7.11
CA TYR A 51 -10.99 12.32 -8.20
C TYR A 51 -11.85 13.57 -8.06
N ASN A 52 -11.98 14.31 -9.16
CA ASN A 52 -13.11 15.22 -9.33
C ASN A 52 -14.39 14.40 -9.56
N LYS A 53 -15.53 14.92 -9.15
CA LYS A 53 -16.84 14.32 -9.43
C LYS A 53 -17.22 14.53 -10.91
N SER A 54 -17.47 13.43 -11.64
CA SER A 54 -17.72 13.43 -13.10
C SER A 54 -19.18 13.61 -13.51
N SER A 55 -20.13 13.27 -12.63
CA SER A 55 -21.58 13.40 -12.85
C SER A 55 -22.31 13.58 -11.52
N GLU A 56 -23.52 14.16 -11.52
CA GLU A 56 -24.26 14.43 -10.26
C GLU A 56 -24.61 13.16 -9.45
N GLU A 57 -24.81 12.02 -10.13
CA GLU A 57 -25.11 10.71 -9.50
C GLU A 57 -23.90 10.08 -8.78
N GLU A 58 -22.68 10.49 -9.11
CA GLU A 58 -21.46 9.97 -8.48
C GLU A 58 -21.28 10.51 -7.05
N SER A 59 -20.93 9.64 -6.10
CA SER A 59 -20.61 10.05 -4.72
C SER A 59 -19.60 9.09 -4.10
N ALA A 60 -18.87 9.57 -3.08
CA ALA A 60 -17.93 8.73 -2.33
C ALA A 60 -18.60 7.48 -1.72
N TRP A 61 -19.89 7.53 -1.36
CA TRP A 61 -20.65 6.36 -0.91
C TRP A 61 -20.97 5.41 -2.04
N THR A 62 -21.42 5.93 -3.19
CA THR A 62 -21.71 5.12 -4.37
C THR A 62 -20.45 4.32 -4.74
N VAL A 63 -19.29 4.99 -4.73
CA VAL A 63 -17.98 4.35 -4.92
C VAL A 63 -17.66 3.38 -3.78
N ALA A 64 -17.80 3.74 -2.50
CA ALA A 64 -17.52 2.85 -1.37
C ALA A 64 -18.40 1.57 -1.35
N ALA A 65 -19.65 1.68 -1.80
CA ALA A 65 -20.59 0.59 -1.98
C ALA A 65 -20.06 -0.41 -3.01
N TRP A 66 -19.75 0.12 -4.20
CA TRP A 66 -19.28 -0.63 -5.35
C TRP A 66 -17.90 -1.23 -5.09
N VAL A 67 -17.03 -0.50 -4.40
CA VAL A 67 -15.73 -0.97 -3.91
C VAL A 67 -15.92 -2.23 -3.07
N LYS A 68 -16.85 -2.25 -2.10
CA LYS A 68 -17.06 -3.45 -1.27
C LYS A 68 -17.53 -4.67 -2.07
N GLU A 69 -18.53 -4.48 -2.93
CA GLU A 69 -19.14 -5.58 -3.69
C GLU A 69 -18.14 -6.16 -4.70
N SER A 70 -17.47 -5.31 -5.49
CA SER A 70 -16.44 -5.74 -6.44
C SER A 70 -15.16 -6.28 -5.77
N MET A 71 -14.76 -5.75 -4.62
CA MET A 71 -13.63 -6.27 -3.82
C MET A 71 -13.92 -7.69 -3.35
N SER A 72 -15.14 -8.00 -2.92
CA SER A 72 -15.51 -9.37 -2.53
C SER A 72 -15.40 -10.36 -3.69
N VAL A 73 -15.73 -9.94 -4.92
CA VAL A 73 -15.52 -10.77 -6.12
C VAL A 73 -14.03 -10.91 -6.42
N ALA A 74 -13.27 -9.82 -6.53
CA ALA A 74 -11.83 -9.87 -6.86
C ALA A 74 -10.98 -10.64 -5.81
N LEU A 75 -11.37 -10.61 -4.53
CA LEU A 75 -10.72 -11.39 -3.47
C LEU A 75 -10.93 -12.91 -3.58
N ALA A 76 -11.81 -13.41 -4.44
CA ALA A 76 -11.91 -14.85 -4.71
C ALA A 76 -10.72 -15.36 -5.53
N ASP A 77 -10.20 -14.55 -6.45
CA ASP A 77 -9.03 -14.87 -7.27
C ASP A 77 -7.71 -14.49 -6.56
N TRP A 78 -7.76 -13.50 -5.66
CA TRP A 78 -6.62 -12.98 -4.90
C TRP A 78 -6.79 -13.16 -3.36
N PRO A 79 -7.02 -14.39 -2.85
CA PRO A 79 -7.46 -14.62 -1.47
C PRO A 79 -6.41 -14.31 -0.40
N GLU A 80 -5.11 -14.29 -0.74
CA GLU A 80 -4.05 -13.92 0.20
C GLU A 80 -4.20 -12.49 0.74
N LEU A 81 -4.77 -11.58 -0.06
CA LEU A 81 -5.12 -10.21 0.35
C LEU A 81 -6.15 -10.15 1.49
N ALA A 82 -6.93 -11.22 1.67
CA ALA A 82 -7.85 -11.39 2.78
C ALA A 82 -7.21 -12.10 4.00
N GLY A 83 -5.94 -12.46 3.93
CA GLY A 83 -5.20 -13.17 4.98
C GLY A 83 -4.82 -12.32 6.19
N ARG A 84 -4.10 -12.94 7.14
CA ARG A 84 -3.61 -12.30 8.37
C ARG A 84 -2.18 -12.73 8.69
N LEU A 85 -1.40 -11.80 9.23
CA LEU A 85 -0.05 -12.06 9.72
C LEU A 85 -0.14 -12.91 10.98
N ARG A 86 0.78 -13.87 11.13
CA ARG A 86 0.73 -14.83 12.21
C ARG A 86 2.12 -15.40 12.50
N LYS A 87 2.39 -15.76 13.77
CA LYS A 87 3.56 -16.54 14.19
C LYS A 87 3.26 -18.04 14.01
N ASP A 88 4.24 -18.82 13.54
CA ASP A 88 4.05 -20.24 13.20
C ASP A 88 3.52 -21.07 14.40
N ARG A 89 2.82 -22.18 14.12
CA ARG A 89 2.41 -23.19 15.12
C ARG A 89 3.54 -24.11 15.52
N GLU A 90 4.51 -24.33 14.62
CA GLU A 90 5.51 -25.39 14.79
C GLU A 90 6.60 -25.00 15.81
N GLY A 91 6.70 -23.71 16.16
CA GLY A 91 7.49 -23.20 17.28
C GLY A 91 8.81 -22.54 16.88
N ASP A 92 9.23 -22.69 15.62
CA ASP A 92 10.52 -22.24 15.07
C ASP A 92 10.71 -20.71 15.00
N GLY A 93 9.75 -19.92 15.47
CA GLY A 93 9.81 -18.44 15.46
C GLY A 93 9.54 -17.79 14.10
N CYS A 94 9.28 -18.58 13.05
CA CYS A 94 8.90 -18.09 11.73
C CYS A 94 7.57 -17.31 11.74
N TRP A 95 7.42 -16.43 10.77
CA TRP A 95 6.19 -15.69 10.51
C TRP A 95 5.53 -16.18 9.21
N GLU A 96 4.21 -16.15 9.16
CA GLU A 96 3.40 -16.53 8.00
C GLU A 96 2.27 -15.53 7.75
N ILE A 97 1.90 -15.37 6.48
CA ILE A 97 0.59 -14.85 6.09
C ILE A 97 -0.35 -16.05 5.97
N LYS A 98 -1.25 -16.20 6.94
CA LYS A 98 -2.28 -17.24 6.89
C LYS A 98 -3.44 -16.78 6.02
N ILE A 99 -3.77 -17.54 4.98
CA ILE A 99 -4.94 -17.27 4.14
C ILE A 99 -6.17 -17.81 4.88
N ASN A 100 -7.03 -16.91 5.36
CA ASN A 100 -8.08 -17.23 6.34
C ASN A 100 -9.39 -16.45 6.14
N ASP A 101 -9.60 -15.84 4.98
CA ASP A 101 -10.79 -15.08 4.58
C ASP A 101 -11.21 -13.95 5.54
N ALA A 102 -10.29 -13.49 6.42
CA ALA A 102 -10.57 -12.44 7.40
C ALA A 102 -10.75 -11.04 6.76
N GLY A 103 -10.35 -10.88 5.50
CA GLY A 103 -10.78 -9.83 4.59
C GLY A 103 -10.00 -8.51 4.65
N VAL A 104 -10.20 -7.71 3.61
CA VAL A 104 -9.67 -6.36 3.43
C VAL A 104 -10.51 -5.37 4.22
N ARG A 105 -9.87 -4.43 4.92
CA ARG A 105 -10.58 -3.43 5.72
C ARG A 105 -11.04 -2.29 4.82
N LEU A 106 -12.33 -1.97 4.88
CA LEU A 106 -12.92 -0.84 4.16
C LEU A 106 -13.31 0.26 5.13
N VAL A 107 -12.93 1.49 4.80
CA VAL A 107 -13.22 2.69 5.58
C VAL A 107 -13.96 3.70 4.69
N GLN A 108 -15.00 4.31 5.23
CA GLN A 108 -15.72 5.41 4.60
C GLN A 108 -15.53 6.65 5.48
N ALA A 109 -15.16 7.77 4.86
CA ALA A 109 -14.92 9.02 5.56
C ALA A 109 -15.45 10.24 4.80
N SER A 110 -15.55 11.35 5.51
CA SER A 110 -15.68 12.70 4.95
C SER A 110 -14.63 13.63 5.58
N VAL A 111 -14.24 14.70 4.90
CA VAL A 111 -13.29 15.70 5.42
C VAL A 111 -13.83 17.11 5.23
N GLU A 112 -13.69 17.96 6.26
CA GLU A 112 -14.08 19.39 6.28
C GLU A 112 -13.10 20.24 5.43
N MET A 113 -12.81 19.85 4.19
CA MET A 113 -11.88 20.55 3.30
C MET A 113 -12.29 20.32 1.85
N GLN A 114 -12.07 21.29 0.97
CA GLN A 114 -12.27 21.09 -0.47
C GLN A 114 -11.08 20.36 -1.12
N LEU A 115 -11.32 19.67 -2.24
CA LEU A 115 -10.28 18.88 -2.91
C LEU A 115 -9.16 19.75 -3.51
N ASP A 116 -9.50 20.92 -4.05
CA ASP A 116 -8.53 21.89 -4.58
C ASP A 116 -7.72 22.55 -3.46
N GLU A 117 -8.38 22.96 -2.36
CA GLU A 117 -7.76 23.42 -1.10
C GLU A 117 -6.73 22.40 -0.60
N PHE A 118 -7.08 21.11 -0.57
CA PHE A 118 -6.19 20.03 -0.13
C PHE A 118 -5.03 19.78 -1.10
N LEU A 119 -5.28 19.72 -2.42
CA LEU A 119 -4.25 19.42 -3.42
C LEU A 119 -3.21 20.53 -3.56
N ALA A 120 -3.59 21.78 -3.28
CA ALA A 120 -2.74 22.96 -3.30
C ALA A 120 -2.01 23.28 -1.98
N ALA A 121 -2.31 22.55 -0.88
CA ALA A 121 -1.70 22.80 0.42
C ALA A 121 -0.22 22.40 0.45
N GLU A 122 0.63 23.21 1.11
CA GLU A 122 2.06 22.92 1.27
C GLU A 122 2.31 21.69 2.18
N ASP A 123 1.50 21.56 3.23
CA ASP A 123 1.50 20.47 4.22
C ASP A 123 0.67 19.23 3.80
N ARG A 124 0.30 19.14 2.51
CA ARG A 124 -0.50 18.03 1.94
C ARG A 124 0.10 16.66 2.24
N ALA A 125 1.42 16.52 2.21
CA ALA A 125 2.12 15.24 2.41
C ALA A 125 1.93 14.67 3.83
N GLU A 126 1.77 15.55 4.82
CA GLU A 126 1.45 15.21 6.20
C GLU A 126 -0.01 14.75 6.31
N LYS A 127 -0.92 15.62 5.87
CA LYS A 127 -2.38 15.44 5.94
C LYS A 127 -2.89 14.24 5.15
N GLU A 128 -2.19 13.83 4.09
CA GLU A 128 -2.52 12.65 3.29
C GLU A 128 -2.53 11.35 4.11
N ALA A 129 -1.83 11.29 5.25
CA ALA A 129 -1.92 10.15 6.18
C ALA A 129 -3.36 9.90 6.69
N ALA A 130 -4.20 10.93 6.78
CA ALA A 130 -5.60 10.83 7.18
C ALA A 130 -6.50 10.17 6.12
N LEU A 131 -6.11 10.23 4.85
CA LEU A 131 -6.92 9.76 3.71
C LEU A 131 -6.78 8.26 3.45
N ALA A 132 -5.79 7.60 4.05
CA ALA A 132 -5.51 6.17 3.91
C ALA A 132 -5.29 5.51 5.29
N ASN A 133 -6.38 5.43 6.08
CA ASN A 133 -6.38 4.88 7.44
C ASN A 133 -5.61 3.57 7.55
N TRP A 134 -4.76 3.50 8.58
CA TRP A 134 -4.07 2.31 9.04
C TRP A 134 -4.48 2.01 10.49
N SER A 135 -4.37 0.77 10.91
CA SER A 135 -4.27 0.43 12.33
C SER A 135 -2.99 -0.37 12.47
N GLU A 136 -2.17 -0.03 13.45
CA GLU A 136 -0.88 -0.70 13.63
C GLU A 136 -1.07 -2.20 13.87
N ILE A 137 -0.16 -3.00 13.32
CA ILE A 137 -0.13 -4.43 13.59
C ILE A 137 0.23 -4.64 15.05
N ASP A 138 -0.62 -5.34 15.78
CA ASP A 138 -0.34 -5.82 17.14
C ASP A 138 0.75 -6.91 17.09
N GLY A 139 1.93 -6.61 17.64
CA GLY A 139 3.05 -7.54 17.70
C GLY A 139 2.83 -8.73 18.66
N GLU A 140 1.86 -8.67 19.58
CA GLU A 140 1.42 -9.80 20.40
C GLU A 140 0.37 -10.65 19.65
N ASN A 141 -0.69 -10.00 19.14
CA ASN A 141 -1.87 -10.62 18.53
C ASN A 141 -2.04 -10.23 17.03
N PRO A 142 -1.06 -10.53 16.14
CA PRO A 142 -1.03 -10.04 14.77
C PRO A 142 -2.18 -10.59 13.89
N ASP A 143 -2.80 -11.70 14.29
CA ASP A 143 -3.87 -12.35 13.52
C ASP A 143 -5.21 -11.61 13.57
N PHE A 144 -5.36 -10.63 14.47
CA PHE A 144 -6.48 -9.67 14.49
C PHE A 144 -6.22 -8.44 13.61
N SER A 145 -4.97 -8.17 13.24
CA SER A 145 -4.56 -6.98 12.49
C SER A 145 -4.76 -7.17 10.99
N ALA A 146 -5.52 -6.27 10.35
CA ALA A 146 -5.70 -6.31 8.90
C ALA A 146 -4.44 -5.80 8.18
N LEU A 147 -4.09 -6.41 7.04
CA LEU A 147 -2.87 -6.08 6.29
C LEU A 147 -3.11 -5.18 5.08
N PHE A 148 -4.37 -5.00 4.68
CA PHE A 148 -4.78 -4.21 3.53
C PHE A 148 -6.04 -3.41 3.90
N TYR A 149 -5.95 -2.10 3.69
CA TYR A 149 -6.99 -1.11 3.93
C TYR A 149 -7.29 -0.34 2.65
N ILE A 150 -8.57 -0.09 2.40
CA ILE A 150 -9.05 0.87 1.39
C ILE A 150 -9.98 1.87 2.10
N GLN A 151 -9.73 3.16 1.92
CA GLN A 151 -10.53 4.25 2.45
C GLN A 151 -11.10 5.09 1.31
N VAL A 152 -12.41 5.32 1.29
CA VAL A 152 -13.04 6.30 0.39
C VAL A 152 -13.44 7.53 1.21
N THR A 153 -12.89 8.70 0.85
CA THR A 153 -13.08 9.96 1.58
C THR A 153 -13.77 11.00 0.72
N GLN A 154 -14.94 11.50 1.16
CA GLN A 154 -15.65 12.62 0.54
C GLN A 154 -15.03 13.96 0.96
N PHE A 155 -14.66 14.82 0.01
CA PHE A 155 -14.30 16.22 0.29
C PHE A 155 -15.55 17.11 0.33
N GLU A 156 -15.41 18.31 0.91
CA GLU A 156 -16.39 19.38 0.72
C GLU A 156 -16.48 19.75 -0.77
N GLY A 157 -17.70 20.01 -1.26
CA GLY A 157 -17.93 20.26 -2.68
C GLY A 157 -17.87 19.00 -3.54
N ASN A 158 -17.10 19.05 -4.63
CA ASN A 158 -17.17 18.11 -5.76
C ASN A 158 -15.88 17.27 -5.96
N GLY A 159 -15.51 16.46 -4.96
CA GLY A 159 -14.40 15.52 -5.11
C GLY A 159 -14.36 14.42 -4.06
N TYR A 160 -13.60 13.36 -4.32
CA TYR A 160 -13.33 12.29 -3.37
C TYR A 160 -11.90 11.75 -3.54
N ALA A 161 -11.34 11.16 -2.48
CA ALA A 161 -10.12 10.36 -2.56
C ALA A 161 -10.39 8.89 -2.27
N VAL A 162 -9.59 8.02 -2.88
CA VAL A 162 -9.47 6.60 -2.53
C VAL A 162 -8.05 6.37 -2.03
N GLY A 163 -7.89 6.28 -0.72
CA GLY A 163 -6.64 5.92 -0.07
C GLY A 163 -6.50 4.40 0.05
N ILE A 164 -5.30 3.89 -0.19
CA ILE A 164 -4.94 2.48 -0.07
C ILE A 164 -3.70 2.40 0.83
N THR A 165 -3.77 1.55 1.84
CA THR A 165 -2.62 1.19 2.69
C THR A 165 -2.46 -0.32 2.70
N PHE A 166 -1.25 -0.79 2.37
CA PHE A 166 -0.93 -2.19 2.10
C PHE A 166 0.36 -2.57 2.81
N SER A 167 0.34 -3.60 3.66
CA SER A 167 1.53 -4.06 4.38
C SER A 167 2.53 -4.72 3.42
N LEU A 168 3.81 -4.37 3.56
CA LEU A 168 4.90 -5.00 2.79
C LEU A 168 5.22 -6.42 3.27
N LEU A 169 4.61 -6.86 4.38
CA LEU A 169 4.65 -8.25 4.84
C LEU A 169 3.70 -9.16 4.04
N LEU A 170 2.78 -8.59 3.27
CA LEU A 170 1.75 -9.30 2.52
C LEU A 170 2.27 -9.73 1.14
N ASN A 171 2.75 -8.76 0.38
CA ASN A 171 3.37 -8.92 -0.94
C ASN A 171 4.12 -7.61 -1.30
N ASP A 172 4.65 -7.47 -2.50
CA ASP A 172 5.24 -6.21 -2.98
C ASP A 172 4.21 -5.27 -3.66
N PRO A 173 4.56 -3.99 -3.93
CA PRO A 173 3.67 -3.06 -4.62
C PRO A 173 3.36 -3.36 -6.10
N LEU A 174 4.22 -4.03 -6.87
CA LEU A 174 3.87 -4.44 -8.24
C LEU A 174 2.76 -5.49 -8.20
N PHE A 175 2.83 -6.45 -7.28
CA PHE A 175 1.72 -7.38 -7.02
C PHE A 175 0.42 -6.63 -6.67
N LEU A 176 0.48 -5.61 -5.81
CA LEU A 176 -0.68 -4.75 -5.54
C LEU A 176 -1.18 -4.04 -6.81
N ILE A 177 -0.29 -3.55 -7.66
CA ILE A 177 -0.64 -2.88 -8.93
C ILE A 177 -1.28 -3.85 -9.93
N GLN A 178 -0.78 -5.09 -10.03
CA GLN A 178 -1.42 -6.15 -10.81
C GLN A 178 -2.83 -6.43 -10.28
N PHE A 179 -2.98 -6.61 -8.96
CA PHE A 179 -4.28 -6.79 -8.31
C PHE A 179 -5.25 -5.64 -8.60
N LEU A 180 -4.81 -4.38 -8.45
CA LEU A 180 -5.68 -3.22 -8.69
C LEU A 180 -6.12 -3.13 -10.15
N LYS A 181 -5.24 -3.46 -11.11
CA LYS A 181 -5.59 -3.55 -12.54
C LYS A 181 -6.60 -4.68 -12.81
N SER A 182 -6.44 -5.84 -12.18
CA SER A 182 -7.42 -6.95 -12.23
C SER A 182 -8.76 -6.54 -11.61
N TRP A 183 -8.75 -5.91 -10.44
CA TRP A 183 -9.94 -5.47 -9.73
C TRP A 183 -10.70 -4.39 -10.49
N THR A 184 -10.03 -3.42 -11.13
CA THR A 184 -10.69 -2.44 -12.02
C THR A 184 -11.45 -3.14 -13.16
N GLN A 185 -10.91 -4.20 -13.76
CA GLN A 185 -11.61 -4.95 -14.81
C GLN A 185 -12.88 -5.61 -14.26
N THR A 186 -12.78 -6.32 -13.13
CA THR A 186 -13.94 -6.92 -12.43
C THR A 186 -14.98 -5.86 -12.04
N HIS A 187 -14.55 -4.76 -11.43
CA HIS A 187 -15.40 -3.65 -11.00
C HIS A 187 -16.16 -3.01 -12.18
N MET A 188 -15.44 -2.69 -13.26
CA MET A 188 -16.04 -2.07 -14.45
C MET A 188 -16.96 -3.04 -15.21
N GLY A 189 -16.69 -4.35 -15.14
CA GLY A 189 -17.63 -5.39 -15.59
C GLY A 189 -18.93 -5.36 -14.78
N MET A 190 -18.84 -5.43 -13.45
CA MET A 190 -20.00 -5.41 -12.54
C MET A 190 -20.77 -4.05 -12.54
N LEU A 191 -20.14 -2.99 -13.06
CA LEU A 191 -20.79 -1.69 -13.29
C LEU A 191 -21.52 -1.64 -14.63
N ALA A 192 -21.06 -2.40 -15.62
CA ALA A 192 -21.62 -2.43 -16.97
C ALA A 192 -22.79 -3.41 -17.14
N ASP A 193 -22.81 -4.52 -16.39
CA ASP A 193 -23.92 -5.48 -16.35
C ASP A 193 -25.06 -5.05 -15.40
N GLY A 194 -24.78 -4.14 -14.46
CA GLY A 194 -25.71 -3.66 -13.44
C GLY A 194 -25.74 -4.49 -12.15
N SER A 195 -24.76 -5.36 -11.93
CA SER A 195 -24.64 -6.21 -10.73
C SER A 195 -24.35 -5.41 -9.44
N LEU A 196 -23.72 -4.23 -9.54
CA LEU A 196 -23.42 -3.38 -8.38
C LEU A 196 -24.65 -2.62 -7.86
N SER A 197 -24.86 -2.64 -6.54
CA SER A 197 -26.02 -2.03 -5.91
C SER A 197 -25.98 -0.50 -5.95
N LYS A 198 -27.07 0.12 -6.41
CA LYS A 198 -27.27 1.58 -6.31
C LYS A 198 -27.66 2.04 -4.90
N ASN A 199 -28.13 1.14 -4.04
CA ASN A 199 -28.50 1.43 -2.66
C ASN A 199 -28.02 0.26 -1.77
N PRO A 200 -26.75 0.24 -1.36
CA PRO A 200 -26.23 -0.84 -0.51
C PRO A 200 -26.98 -0.87 0.81
N MET A 201 -27.49 -2.03 1.23
CA MET A 201 -28.08 -2.23 2.57
C MET A 201 -27.08 -1.99 3.72
N PHE A 202 -25.84 -1.64 3.41
CA PHE A 202 -24.73 -1.42 4.34
C PHE A 202 -24.07 -0.03 4.27
N HIS A 203 -24.47 0.97 3.44
CA HIS A 203 -24.15 2.38 3.81
C HIS A 203 -24.93 2.58 5.15
N LEU A 204 -24.23 2.83 6.27
CA LEU A 204 -24.84 3.01 7.61
C LEU A 204 -25.67 4.30 7.74
N GLY A 205 -25.26 5.37 7.07
CA GLY A 205 -26.05 6.58 6.78
C GLY A 205 -27.54 6.43 6.41
N TYR A 206 -27.99 5.37 5.70
CA TYR A 206 -29.43 5.14 5.42
C TYR A 206 -30.23 4.91 6.72
N PHE A 207 -29.55 4.48 7.77
CA PHE A 207 -30.10 4.20 9.10
C PHE A 207 -29.79 5.33 10.11
N GLN A 208 -29.38 6.51 9.63
CA GLN A 208 -29.17 7.70 10.48
C GLN A 208 -30.43 8.03 11.29
N ARG A 209 -30.22 8.33 12.57
CA ARG A 209 -31.25 8.90 13.45
C ARG A 209 -30.96 10.38 13.62
N PRO A 210 -31.94 11.30 13.50
CA PRO A 210 -31.70 12.75 13.58
C PRO A 210 -30.98 13.24 14.84
N SER A 211 -31.00 12.46 15.92
CA SER A 211 -30.40 12.76 17.22
C SER A 211 -29.05 12.06 17.49
N ARG A 212 -28.37 11.53 16.47
CA ARG A 212 -27.04 10.90 16.60
C ARG A 212 -26.02 11.51 15.65
N PRO A 213 -24.71 11.53 16.01
CA PRO A 213 -23.65 11.87 15.08
C PRO A 213 -23.70 11.01 13.81
N LYS A 214 -23.35 11.60 12.67
CA LYS A 214 -23.25 10.88 11.38
C LYS A 214 -22.00 10.01 11.28
N HIS A 215 -21.01 10.25 12.14
CA HIS A 215 -19.71 9.61 12.17
C HIS A 215 -19.48 8.78 13.44
N LEU A 216 -18.58 7.81 13.34
CA LEU A 216 -18.07 6.96 14.43
C LEU A 216 -16.97 7.68 15.23
N LYS A 217 -16.12 8.46 14.54
CA LYS A 217 -14.97 9.19 15.12
C LYS A 217 -14.65 10.42 14.28
N SER A 218 -14.34 11.55 14.93
CA SER A 218 -13.59 12.65 14.31
C SER A 218 -12.11 12.54 14.60
N ILE A 219 -11.29 12.97 13.64
CA ILE A 219 -9.82 13.07 13.75
C ILE A 219 -9.45 14.46 13.20
N ALA A 220 -8.62 15.24 13.90
CA ALA A 220 -8.11 16.48 13.34
C ALA A 220 -7.15 16.16 12.19
N LEU A 221 -7.26 16.83 11.05
CA LEU A 221 -6.49 16.50 9.84
C LEU A 221 -4.97 16.62 10.10
N ASP A 222 -4.59 17.54 10.99
CA ASP A 222 -3.20 17.83 11.40
C ASP A 222 -2.72 16.96 12.59
N SER A 223 -3.51 15.97 13.04
CA SER A 223 -3.16 15.12 14.21
C SER A 223 -2.40 13.84 13.89
N PHE A 224 -2.16 13.58 12.60
CA PHE A 224 -1.26 12.52 12.17
C PHE A 224 0.18 13.08 12.25
N PRO A 225 1.11 12.43 12.98
CA PRO A 225 2.47 12.92 13.08
C PRO A 225 3.09 12.99 11.68
N CYS A 226 3.72 14.12 11.36
CA CYS A 226 4.25 14.38 10.03
C CYS A 226 5.21 13.26 9.61
N ALA A 227 4.87 12.61 8.49
CA ALA A 227 5.62 11.49 7.93
C ALA A 227 6.81 11.93 7.05
N ASP A 228 7.26 13.18 7.18
CA ASP A 228 8.51 13.68 6.58
C ASP A 228 9.77 13.17 7.30
N ALA A 229 9.62 12.12 8.11
CA ALA A 229 10.70 11.22 8.48
C ALA A 229 11.22 10.38 7.30
N THR A 230 10.50 10.25 6.16
CA THR A 230 10.98 9.44 5.02
C THR A 230 10.77 10.08 3.64
N THR A 231 11.84 10.11 2.83
CA THR A 231 11.79 10.38 1.38
C THR A 231 11.62 9.07 0.62
N THR A 232 10.71 9.06 -0.36
CA THR A 232 10.43 7.88 -1.18
C THR A 232 10.91 8.05 -2.62
N ILE A 233 11.67 7.09 -3.13
CA ILE A 233 12.18 7.07 -4.51
C ILE A 233 11.81 5.74 -5.18
N LEU A 234 11.46 5.80 -6.46
CA LEU A 234 11.32 4.62 -7.32
C LEU A 234 12.52 4.57 -8.27
N PHE A 235 13.17 3.41 -8.34
CA PHE A 235 14.25 3.11 -9.26
C PHE A 235 13.84 2.01 -10.25
N LYS A 236 14.55 1.96 -11.36
CA LYS A 236 14.48 0.88 -12.35
C LYS A 236 15.89 0.32 -12.57
N ALA A 237 15.99 -0.99 -12.72
CA ALA A 237 17.24 -1.72 -12.92
C ALA A 237 17.01 -2.96 -13.80
N PRO A 238 18.06 -3.55 -14.41
CA PRO A 238 17.96 -4.86 -15.04
C PRO A 238 17.51 -5.93 -14.04
N GLU A 239 16.66 -6.85 -14.48
CA GLU A 239 16.16 -7.93 -13.63
C GLU A 239 17.22 -9.00 -13.37
N ILE A 240 17.28 -9.53 -12.14
CA ILE A 240 18.30 -10.50 -11.73
C ILE A 240 17.90 -11.91 -12.19
N GLN A 241 18.53 -12.41 -13.25
CA GLN A 241 18.24 -13.73 -13.86
C GLN A 241 18.56 -14.95 -12.97
N SER A 242 19.19 -14.75 -11.81
CA SER A 242 19.53 -15.80 -10.85
C SER A 242 19.25 -15.33 -9.44
N ASP A 243 18.60 -16.16 -8.61
CA ASP A 243 18.30 -15.84 -7.21
C ASP A 243 19.56 -15.85 -6.32
N ASN A 244 20.37 -14.81 -6.45
CA ASN A 244 21.58 -14.59 -5.68
C ASN A 244 21.39 -13.40 -4.73
N ARG A 245 21.38 -13.67 -3.43
CA ARG A 245 21.25 -12.64 -2.38
C ARG A 245 22.27 -11.52 -2.52
N ASP A 246 23.52 -11.82 -2.87
CA ASP A 246 24.54 -10.78 -3.04
C ASP A 246 24.28 -9.84 -4.23
N SER A 247 23.57 -10.29 -5.26
CA SER A 247 23.13 -9.43 -6.37
C SER A 247 22.06 -8.42 -5.91
N TYR A 248 21.05 -8.86 -5.14
CA TYR A 248 20.06 -7.94 -4.56
C TYR A 248 20.72 -6.96 -3.57
N ARG A 249 21.64 -7.41 -2.72
CA ARG A 249 22.39 -6.54 -1.78
C ARG A 249 23.24 -5.48 -2.50
N LYS A 250 23.90 -5.85 -3.62
CA LYS A 250 24.68 -4.92 -4.46
C LYS A 250 23.78 -3.87 -5.14
N LEU A 251 22.64 -4.28 -5.70
CA LEU A 251 21.64 -3.36 -6.25
C LEU A 251 21.02 -2.45 -5.19
N ALA A 252 20.64 -2.99 -4.03
CA ALA A 252 20.07 -2.21 -2.92
C ALA A 252 21.06 -1.16 -2.40
N SER A 253 22.33 -1.54 -2.22
CA SER A 253 23.39 -0.60 -1.85
C SER A 253 23.54 0.52 -2.88
N THR A 254 23.50 0.19 -4.19
CA THR A 254 23.56 1.18 -5.28
C THR A 254 22.36 2.12 -5.27
N CYS A 255 21.15 1.62 -4.98
CA CYS A 255 19.94 2.44 -4.83
C CYS A 255 20.04 3.40 -3.63
N ILE A 256 20.61 2.94 -2.50
CA ILE A 256 20.85 3.78 -1.32
C ILE A 256 21.89 4.86 -1.61
N GLU A 257 23.01 4.51 -2.25
CA GLU A 257 24.03 5.49 -2.65
C GLU A 257 23.45 6.57 -3.58
N GLU A 258 22.65 6.20 -4.58
CA GLU A 258 22.02 7.16 -5.49
C GLU A 258 20.94 8.00 -4.78
N ALA A 259 20.17 7.39 -3.87
CA ALA A 259 19.20 8.12 -3.07
C ALA A 259 19.87 9.14 -2.12
N VAL A 260 20.95 8.76 -1.44
CA VAL A 260 21.71 9.63 -0.51
C VAL A 260 22.48 10.74 -1.25
N LYS A 261 22.81 10.59 -2.54
CA LYS A 261 23.26 11.73 -3.37
C LYS A 261 22.16 12.78 -3.60
N SER A 262 20.89 12.37 -3.53
CA SER A 262 19.72 13.24 -3.76
C SER A 262 19.09 13.83 -2.49
N THR A 263 19.30 13.21 -1.33
CA THR A 263 18.80 13.66 -0.01
C THR A 263 19.93 14.25 0.85
N ARG A 264 19.61 14.75 2.05
CA ARG A 264 20.60 15.21 3.04
C ARG A 264 20.87 14.17 4.14
N GLY A 265 20.78 12.89 3.79
CA GLY A 265 20.94 11.78 4.73
C GLY A 265 22.28 11.78 5.45
N ASN A 266 22.25 11.55 6.77
CA ASN A 266 23.44 11.36 7.60
C ASN A 266 23.96 9.91 7.50
N GLY A 267 25.11 9.61 8.11
CA GLY A 267 25.81 8.32 7.99
C GLY A 267 25.08 7.10 8.57
N MET A 268 24.13 6.55 7.81
CA MET A 268 23.45 5.28 8.07
C MET A 268 24.42 4.10 7.92
N SER A 269 24.30 3.09 8.78
CA SER A 269 25.16 1.89 8.76
C SER A 269 24.46 0.61 8.31
N LYS A 270 23.13 0.60 8.24
CA LYS A 270 22.31 -0.57 7.89
C LYS A 270 21.13 -0.19 6.99
N PHE A 271 20.52 -1.19 6.36
CA PHE A 271 19.24 -1.08 5.68
C PHE A 271 18.44 -2.38 5.78
N SER A 272 17.11 -2.27 5.73
CA SER A 272 16.18 -3.37 5.55
C SER A 272 15.95 -3.61 4.06
N LEU A 273 16.05 -4.87 3.64
CA LEU A 273 15.82 -5.35 2.28
C LEU A 273 14.65 -6.33 2.29
N ILE A 274 13.61 -6.04 1.50
CA ILE A 274 12.49 -6.95 1.22
C ILE A 274 12.62 -7.47 -0.21
N VAL A 275 12.62 -8.80 -0.37
CA VAL A 275 12.59 -9.48 -1.67
C VAL A 275 11.39 -10.41 -1.71
N ASN A 276 10.53 -10.22 -2.70
CA ASN A 276 9.33 -11.02 -2.90
C ASN A 276 9.64 -12.20 -3.82
N LYS A 277 9.43 -13.45 -3.36
CA LYS A 277 9.76 -14.68 -4.11
C LYS A 277 8.57 -15.62 -4.25
N SER A 278 8.68 -16.58 -5.17
CA SER A 278 7.64 -17.60 -5.42
C SER A 278 7.37 -18.52 -4.24
N ASP A 279 8.34 -18.73 -3.33
CA ASP A 279 8.23 -19.61 -2.16
C ASP A 279 7.93 -18.86 -0.85
N GLY A 280 8.14 -17.54 -0.80
CA GLY A 280 7.87 -16.70 0.36
C GLY A 280 8.30 -15.25 0.19
N LEU A 281 8.18 -14.49 1.27
CA LEU A 281 8.76 -13.14 1.37
C LEU A 281 10.10 -13.25 2.13
N GLU A 282 11.20 -12.78 1.56
CA GLU A 282 12.47 -12.63 2.29
C GLU A 282 12.60 -11.21 2.84
N ILE A 283 13.00 -11.10 4.11
CA ILE A 283 13.32 -9.84 4.77
C ILE A 283 14.72 -9.97 5.40
N GLU A 284 15.65 -9.10 5.03
CA GLU A 284 17.03 -9.10 5.51
C GLU A 284 17.47 -7.72 6.05
N SER A 285 18.23 -7.69 7.14
CA SER A 285 19.01 -6.49 7.52
C SER A 285 20.44 -6.61 6.98
N CYS A 286 20.88 -5.61 6.23
CA CYS A 286 22.17 -5.57 5.54
C CYS A 286 23.03 -4.39 6.04
N ASP A 287 24.35 -4.56 6.11
CA ASP A 287 25.27 -3.48 6.51
C ASP A 287 25.75 -2.64 5.29
N ILE A 288 25.59 -1.32 5.37
CA ILE A 288 26.00 -0.36 4.33
C ILE A 288 27.53 -0.31 4.28
N GLY A 289 28.10 -0.91 3.24
CA GLY A 289 29.54 -0.92 2.95
C GLY A 289 30.24 -2.28 3.12
N ALA A 290 29.59 -3.30 3.69
CA ALA A 290 30.19 -4.63 3.82
C ALA A 290 30.41 -5.33 2.45
N HIS A 291 29.54 -5.08 1.48
CA HIS A 291 29.46 -5.82 0.22
C HIS A 291 30.37 -5.29 -0.91
N VAL A 292 31.14 -4.21 -0.67
CA VAL A 292 32.07 -3.61 -1.66
C VAL A 292 33.32 -4.49 -1.93
N LYS A 293 33.42 -5.68 -1.31
CA LYS A 293 34.54 -6.62 -1.43
C LYS A 293 34.19 -7.98 -2.06
N ALA A 294 33.08 -8.06 -2.79
CA ALA A 294 32.81 -9.20 -3.68
C ALA A 294 33.42 -8.91 -5.06
N GLU A 295 34.47 -9.64 -5.45
CA GLU A 295 35.14 -9.50 -6.75
C GLU A 295 34.28 -10.10 -7.89
N SER A 296 33.25 -9.37 -8.33
CA SER A 296 32.54 -9.62 -9.60
C SER A 296 32.64 -8.39 -10.52
N ASN A 297 33.28 -8.58 -11.68
CA ASN A 297 33.62 -7.53 -12.66
C ASN A 297 32.42 -6.94 -13.43
N GLU A 298 31.20 -7.15 -12.94
CA GLU A 298 29.99 -6.54 -13.50
C GLU A 298 29.72 -5.22 -12.77
N ASP A 299 29.95 -4.11 -13.47
CA ASP A 299 29.72 -2.76 -12.95
C ASP A 299 28.23 -2.38 -13.06
N VAL A 300 27.48 -2.71 -12.01
CA VAL A 300 26.05 -2.42 -11.89
C VAL A 300 25.79 -0.94 -11.56
N SER A 301 26.83 -0.13 -11.31
CA SER A 301 26.67 1.27 -10.87
C SER A 301 25.94 2.14 -11.91
N GLY A 302 26.15 1.88 -13.20
CA GLY A 302 25.45 2.57 -14.30
C GLY A 302 24.06 2.00 -14.67
N ALA A 303 23.60 0.95 -13.98
CA ALA A 303 22.40 0.21 -14.37
C ALA A 303 21.13 0.70 -13.65
N VAL A 304 21.26 1.16 -12.41
CA VAL A 304 20.15 1.71 -11.60
C VAL A 304 19.84 3.14 -12.03
N LYS A 305 18.55 3.46 -12.25
CA LYS A 305 18.10 4.81 -12.63
C LYS A 305 16.85 5.22 -11.84
N PRO A 306 16.79 6.44 -11.28
CA PRO A 306 15.55 6.95 -10.68
C PRO A 306 14.51 7.19 -11.77
N VAL A 307 13.27 6.75 -11.53
CA VAL A 307 12.15 6.78 -12.48
C VAL A 307 10.92 7.42 -11.86
N LYS A 308 9.91 7.71 -12.69
CA LYS A 308 8.67 8.34 -12.21
C LYS A 308 7.65 7.29 -11.79
N TRP A 309 6.95 7.55 -10.69
CA TRP A 309 5.85 6.71 -10.22
C TRP A 309 4.75 6.48 -11.28
N GLN A 310 4.56 7.43 -12.19
CA GLN A 310 3.67 7.30 -13.36
C GLN A 310 4.03 6.13 -14.30
N GLU A 311 5.27 5.61 -14.27
CA GLU A 311 5.66 4.44 -15.07
C GLU A 311 5.02 3.14 -14.57
N LEU A 312 4.45 3.14 -13.36
CA LEU A 312 3.64 2.04 -12.84
C LEU A 312 2.23 2.01 -13.47
N GLY A 313 1.79 3.10 -14.11
CA GLY A 313 0.56 3.18 -14.90
C GLY A 313 -0.70 2.96 -14.08
N MET A 314 -0.90 3.78 -13.04
CA MET A 314 -2.08 3.77 -12.17
C MET A 314 -2.94 5.05 -12.32
N GLU A 315 -2.50 5.99 -13.15
CA GLU A 315 -3.21 7.19 -13.57
C GLU A 315 -4.47 6.88 -14.41
N ASP A 316 -4.60 5.65 -14.89
CA ASP A 316 -5.76 5.09 -15.59
C ASP A 316 -6.67 4.24 -14.68
N PHE A 317 -6.43 4.20 -13.37
CA PHE A 317 -7.26 3.47 -12.41
C PHE A 317 -8.63 4.14 -12.24
N THR A 318 -9.70 3.56 -12.80
CA THR A 318 -11.06 4.12 -12.75
C THR A 318 -12.01 3.25 -11.91
N LEU A 319 -12.80 3.89 -11.03
CA LEU A 319 -13.90 3.26 -10.28
C LEU A 319 -15.29 3.75 -10.71
N THR A 320 -15.38 4.66 -11.69
CA THR A 320 -16.62 5.02 -12.37
C THR A 320 -16.33 5.26 -13.85
N LYS A 321 -17.37 5.31 -14.70
CA LYS A 321 -17.25 5.22 -16.16
C LYS A 321 -16.52 6.43 -16.78
N GLY A 322 -15.20 6.28 -16.96
CA GLY A 322 -14.33 7.27 -17.57
C GLY A 322 -13.77 8.32 -16.61
N ASN A 323 -14.08 8.23 -15.31
CA ASN A 323 -13.51 9.14 -14.32
C ASN A 323 -12.12 8.64 -13.89
N LYS A 324 -11.07 9.34 -14.34
CA LYS A 324 -9.67 9.07 -13.98
C LYS A 324 -9.23 9.95 -12.81
N PRO A 325 -8.27 9.51 -11.99
CA PRO A 325 -7.69 10.34 -10.96
C PRO A 325 -7.05 11.61 -11.56
N VAL A 326 -7.29 12.76 -10.93
CA VAL A 326 -6.62 14.03 -11.27
C VAL A 326 -5.22 14.12 -10.67
N TYR A 327 -4.95 13.33 -9.63
CA TYR A 327 -3.64 13.15 -9.02
C TYR A 327 -3.57 11.76 -8.38
N VAL A 328 -2.38 11.15 -8.37
CA VAL A 328 -2.08 9.91 -7.64
C VAL A 328 -0.81 10.14 -6.83
N SER A 329 -0.89 9.85 -5.53
CA SER A 329 0.24 9.88 -4.61
C SER A 329 0.71 8.47 -4.29
N TYR A 330 2.02 8.31 -4.07
CA TYR A 330 2.68 7.03 -3.78
C TYR A 330 3.75 7.28 -2.69
N ARG A 331 3.74 6.52 -1.58
CA ARG A 331 4.73 6.66 -0.49
C ARG A 331 4.96 5.30 0.19
N PHE A 332 6.20 4.84 0.25
CA PHE A 332 6.60 3.79 1.20
C PHE A 332 6.71 4.40 2.59
N MET A 333 6.34 3.62 3.61
CA MET A 333 6.33 4.02 5.00
C MET A 333 7.06 2.94 5.81
N SER A 334 8.08 3.35 6.56
CA SER A 334 8.74 2.56 7.62
C SER A 334 8.58 3.31 8.94
N LEU A 335 8.61 2.59 10.07
CA LEU A 335 8.86 3.18 11.40
C LEU A 335 10.26 2.82 11.94
N VAL A 336 11.02 2.01 11.22
CA VAL A 336 12.43 1.72 11.54
C VAL A 336 13.30 2.85 11.00
N ASP A 337 14.22 3.35 11.83
CA ASP A 337 15.19 4.41 11.51
C ASP A 337 16.37 3.88 10.66
N GLU A 338 16.05 3.18 9.57
CA GLU A 338 17.00 2.74 8.54
C GLU A 338 16.33 2.76 7.15
N PRO A 339 17.09 2.86 6.05
CA PRO A 339 16.57 2.70 4.70
C PRO A 339 15.81 1.38 4.52
N LEU A 340 14.63 1.45 3.90
CA LEU A 340 13.85 0.30 3.48
C LEU A 340 13.88 0.19 1.96
N ILE A 341 14.45 -0.91 1.46
CA ILE A 341 14.52 -1.24 0.04
C ILE A 341 13.57 -2.41 -0.26
N VAL A 342 12.71 -2.24 -1.26
CA VAL A 342 11.75 -3.25 -1.70
C VAL A 342 12.04 -3.62 -3.15
N MET A 343 12.47 -4.86 -3.38
CA MET A 343 12.69 -5.41 -4.72
C MET A 343 11.37 -5.89 -5.30
N MET A 344 10.99 -5.36 -6.46
CA MET A 344 9.71 -5.65 -7.12
C MET A 344 10.01 -6.23 -8.51
N GLN A 345 9.96 -7.55 -8.59
CA GLN A 345 10.22 -8.33 -9.82
C GLN A 345 8.95 -8.45 -10.67
N SER A 346 9.11 -8.89 -11.91
CA SER A 346 8.01 -9.09 -12.85
C SER A 346 7.81 -10.59 -13.14
N ASP A 347 6.55 -11.04 -13.14
CA ASP A 347 6.20 -12.41 -13.56
C ASP A 347 6.33 -12.61 -15.10
N ASP A 348 6.62 -11.55 -15.86
CA ASP A 348 6.86 -11.52 -17.32
C ASP A 348 8.21 -12.19 -17.71
N GLN A 349 8.40 -13.46 -17.34
CA GLN A 349 9.63 -14.27 -17.52
C GLN A 349 10.13 -14.44 -18.98
N GLU A 350 9.43 -13.91 -19.99
CA GLU A 350 9.69 -14.16 -21.43
C GLU A 350 10.53 -13.08 -22.14
N LYS A 351 11.14 -12.12 -21.43
CA LYS A 351 11.87 -10.99 -22.05
C LYS A 351 13.35 -10.97 -21.70
N ASP A 352 14.19 -11.25 -22.69
CA ASP A 352 15.61 -10.91 -22.63
C ASP A 352 15.77 -9.38 -22.47
N GLY A 353 16.59 -8.95 -21.50
CA GLY A 353 16.69 -7.56 -21.08
C GLY A 353 15.49 -7.02 -20.27
N ALA A 354 14.74 -7.87 -19.55
CA ALA A 354 13.72 -7.43 -18.61
C ALA A 354 14.26 -6.43 -17.54
N GLU A 355 13.39 -5.50 -17.13
CA GLU A 355 13.69 -4.46 -16.13
C GLU A 355 12.77 -4.62 -14.92
N MET A 356 13.36 -4.72 -13.73
CA MET A 356 12.65 -4.72 -12.46
C MET A 356 12.53 -3.30 -11.88
N PHE A 357 11.55 -3.09 -11.00
CA PHE A 357 11.44 -1.85 -10.23
C PHE A 357 11.99 -2.07 -8.80
N ILE A 358 12.63 -1.03 -8.25
CA ILE A 358 13.17 -1.06 -6.89
C ILE A 358 12.63 0.14 -6.13
N GLY A 359 11.91 -0.15 -5.04
CA GLY A 359 11.39 0.86 -4.13
C GLY A 359 12.40 1.22 -3.05
N ALA A 360 12.53 2.50 -2.74
CA ALA A 360 13.34 2.97 -1.61
C ALA A 360 12.56 3.95 -0.73
N ALA A 361 12.59 3.73 0.58
CA ALA A 361 12.28 4.72 1.60
C ALA A 361 13.56 5.04 2.38
N ILE A 362 14.01 6.29 2.34
CA ILE A 362 15.22 6.74 3.05
C ILE A 362 14.78 7.66 4.21
N PRO A 363 15.22 7.41 5.46
CA PRO A 363 15.01 8.37 6.54
C PRO A 363 15.65 9.75 6.25
N ASN A 364 15.02 10.82 6.70
CA ASN A 364 15.39 12.21 6.37
C ASN A 364 16.40 12.86 7.34
#